data_AF-A0A813AB47-F1
#
_entry.id   AF-A0A813AB47-F1
#
_cell.length_a   1.000
_cell.length_b   1.000
_cell.length_c   1.000
_cell.angle_alpha   90.00
_cell.angle_beta   90.00
_cell.angle_gamma   90.00
#
_symmetry.space_group_name_H-M   'P 1'
#
loop_
_entity.id
_entity.type
_entity.pdbx_description
1 polymer ?
#
loop_
_entity_poly.entity_id
_entity_poly.type
_entity_poly.pdbx_seq_one_letter_code
_entity_poly.pdbx_strand_id
1 'polypeptide(L)'
;MQDIACLSPSQIKVAHSVFNHCRSADRWTISHAEAEQAVGPIDSTLWSQRLARALDETAAAQDTAGVSMAAFAKRLCSGASVRPLRMYQAWLKELDQLVRLQRELEESRAALKQFTAYISRPVLPAAVRKSLLEEYDSFQMRQVAESSPVRKRLFQSGQMGLDDFVMAVCPKDYRPKQGNQEVEQVVGDFLTMQLASQEKALAEKEAMFVEEQSLVATRPSFLTPPVSDTAWSSWIRVFDLLDVDGTWSLTFEKLAGSQLLPIEVCDYMCKNIGGTGLGGPRDGFSKEEFLQKMIDIGNCRPRKATLKQCRLCGAATDA
;
A
#
# COMPACT_ATOMS: atom_id res chain seq x y z
N MET A 1 45.30 0.83 -7.17
CA MET A 1 44.56 0.06 -6.15
C MET A 1 43.08 0.24 -6.47
N GLN A 2 42.47 -0.75 -7.13
CA GLN A 2 41.06 -0.67 -7.53
C GLN A 2 40.16 -1.03 -6.34
N ASP A 3 39.11 -0.25 -6.11
CA ASP A 3 38.05 -0.45 -5.11
C ASP A 3 37.20 -1.70 -5.41
N ILE A 4 37.83 -2.87 -5.32
CA ILE A 4 37.27 -4.15 -5.81
C ILE A 4 36.10 -4.68 -4.94
N ALA A 5 35.80 -4.10 -3.78
CA ALA A 5 34.96 -4.79 -2.78
C ALA A 5 33.49 -4.33 -2.67
N CYS A 6 33.09 -3.19 -3.24
CA CYS A 6 31.72 -2.68 -3.08
C CYS A 6 30.96 -2.70 -4.42
N LEU A 7 29.66 -2.98 -4.37
CA LEU A 7 28.72 -2.80 -5.50
C LEU A 7 27.98 -1.48 -5.26
N SER A 8 27.77 -0.69 -6.30
CA SER A 8 26.87 0.46 -6.23
C SER A 8 25.41 -0.01 -6.08
N PRO A 9 24.50 0.83 -5.58
CA PRO A 9 23.07 0.48 -5.48
C PRO A 9 22.47 0.02 -6.80
N SER A 10 22.81 0.67 -7.93
CA SER A 10 22.39 0.29 -9.28
C SER A 10 22.84 -1.14 -9.62
N GLN A 11 24.10 -1.48 -9.36
CA GLN A 11 24.65 -2.81 -9.58
C GLN A 11 24.01 -3.87 -8.69
N ILE A 12 23.66 -3.53 -7.44
CA ILE A 12 22.95 -4.44 -6.51
C ILE A 12 21.56 -4.77 -7.06
N LYS A 13 20.83 -3.76 -7.57
CA LYS A 13 19.52 -3.95 -8.19
C LYS A 13 19.61 -4.92 -9.37
N VAL A 14 20.58 -4.74 -10.26
CA VAL A 14 20.81 -5.64 -11.40
C VAL A 14 21.14 -7.06 -10.93
N ALA A 15 22.08 -7.21 -9.99
CA ALA A 15 22.48 -8.51 -9.45
C ALA A 15 21.32 -9.25 -8.78
N HIS A 16 20.46 -8.55 -8.05
CA HIS A 16 19.25 -9.09 -7.44
C HIS A 16 18.24 -9.56 -8.48
N SER A 17 17.99 -8.77 -9.53
CA SER A 17 17.09 -9.15 -10.62
C SER A 17 17.58 -10.40 -11.36
N VAL A 18 18.87 -10.47 -11.69
CA VAL A 18 19.48 -11.64 -12.34
C VAL A 18 19.34 -12.88 -11.45
N PHE A 19 19.64 -12.77 -10.16
CA PHE A 19 19.49 -13.87 -9.22
C PHE A 19 18.04 -14.39 -9.17
N ASN A 20 17.06 -13.50 -9.03
CA ASN A 20 15.66 -13.90 -8.94
C ASN A 20 15.16 -14.52 -10.25
N HIS A 21 15.61 -14.00 -11.40
CA HIS A 21 15.30 -14.61 -12.70
C HIS A 21 15.83 -16.05 -12.77
N CYS A 22 17.13 -16.26 -12.52
CA CYS A 22 17.76 -17.58 -12.52
C CYS A 22 17.09 -18.53 -11.53
N ARG A 23 16.80 -18.06 -10.32
CA ARG A 23 16.13 -18.85 -9.27
C ARG A 23 14.71 -19.25 -9.66
N SER A 24 13.95 -18.33 -10.27
CA SER A 24 12.57 -18.60 -10.70
C SER A 24 12.49 -19.58 -11.87
N ALA A 25 13.49 -19.56 -12.76
CA ALA A 25 13.62 -20.46 -13.90
C ALA A 25 14.34 -21.78 -13.57
N ASP A 26 14.81 -21.93 -12.33
CA ASP A 26 15.73 -23.00 -11.89
C ASP A 26 16.92 -23.22 -12.84
N ARG A 27 17.43 -22.12 -13.41
CA ARG A 27 18.48 -22.11 -14.43
C ARG A 27 19.52 -21.06 -14.09
N TRP A 28 20.72 -21.52 -13.73
CA TRP A 28 21.83 -20.68 -13.29
C TRP A 28 22.87 -20.39 -14.38
N THR A 29 22.81 -21.13 -15.50
CA THR A 29 23.64 -20.91 -16.67
C THR A 29 22.88 -20.10 -17.72
N ILE A 30 23.15 -18.79 -17.75
CA ILE A 30 22.55 -17.86 -18.73
C ILE A 30 23.64 -16.99 -19.35
N SER A 31 23.46 -16.66 -20.62
CA SER A 31 24.35 -15.72 -21.33
C SER A 31 24.06 -14.26 -20.96
N HIS A 32 25.00 -13.35 -21.27
CA HIS A 32 24.81 -11.91 -21.06
C HIS A 32 23.58 -11.40 -21.80
N ALA A 33 23.39 -11.81 -23.06
CA ALA A 33 22.25 -11.39 -23.88
C ALA A 33 20.91 -11.88 -23.31
N GLU A 34 20.83 -13.13 -22.83
CA GLU A 34 19.63 -13.64 -22.17
C GLU A 34 19.33 -12.87 -20.87
N ALA A 35 20.37 -12.57 -20.09
CA ALA A 35 20.22 -11.78 -18.87
C ALA A 35 19.69 -10.37 -19.19
N GLU A 36 20.23 -9.71 -20.21
CA GLU A 36 19.77 -8.38 -20.62
C GLU A 36 18.33 -8.37 -21.11
N GLN A 37 17.93 -9.41 -21.85
CA GLN A 37 16.54 -9.57 -22.28
C GLN A 37 15.59 -9.73 -21.08
N ALA A 38 16.04 -10.40 -20.01
CA ALA A 38 15.22 -10.67 -18.84
C ALA A 38 15.12 -9.51 -17.85
N VAL A 39 16.23 -8.79 -17.61
CA VAL A 39 16.31 -7.80 -16.52
C VAL A 39 16.62 -6.36 -16.98
N GLY A 40 16.80 -6.14 -18.28
CA GLY A 40 17.22 -4.86 -18.85
C GLY A 40 18.74 -4.75 -19.00
N PRO A 41 19.27 -3.58 -19.41
CA PRO A 41 20.68 -3.41 -19.75
C PRO A 41 21.60 -3.72 -18.56
N ILE A 42 22.69 -4.46 -18.83
CA ILE A 42 23.67 -4.85 -17.82
C ILE A 42 25.04 -4.34 -18.24
N ASP A 43 25.71 -3.60 -17.36
CA ASP A 43 27.07 -3.18 -17.61
C ASP A 43 27.99 -4.40 -17.86
N SER A 44 28.70 -4.35 -19.00
CA SER A 44 29.55 -5.46 -19.46
C SER A 44 30.69 -5.78 -18.48
N THR A 45 31.17 -4.78 -17.72
CA THR A 45 32.23 -4.99 -16.73
C THR A 45 31.68 -5.67 -15.48
N LEU A 46 30.50 -5.27 -15.00
CA LEU A 46 29.78 -5.96 -13.93
C LEU A 46 29.50 -7.42 -14.32
N TRP A 47 29.05 -7.65 -15.55
CA TRP A 47 28.75 -8.98 -16.05
C TRP A 47 29.99 -9.89 -16.03
N SER A 48 31.02 -9.48 -16.76
CA SER A 48 32.23 -10.28 -16.98
C SER A 48 33.06 -10.47 -15.71
N GLN A 49 33.14 -9.47 -14.83
CA GLN A 49 34.00 -9.53 -13.65
C GLN A 49 33.32 -10.18 -12.43
N ARG A 50 31.99 -10.10 -12.32
CA ARG A 50 31.28 -10.53 -11.10
C ARG A 50 30.12 -11.47 -11.38
N LEU A 51 29.13 -11.07 -12.18
CA LEU A 51 27.87 -11.83 -12.31
C LEU A 51 28.10 -13.20 -12.95
N ALA A 52 28.79 -13.27 -14.08
CA ALA A 52 29.04 -14.53 -14.78
C ALA A 52 29.73 -15.55 -13.87
N ARG A 53 30.81 -15.12 -13.20
CA ARG A 53 31.54 -15.96 -12.25
C ARG A 53 30.67 -16.42 -11.07
N ALA A 54 29.90 -15.52 -10.48
CA ALA A 54 29.04 -15.88 -9.35
C ALA A 54 27.92 -16.85 -9.75
N LEU A 55 27.41 -16.72 -10.98
CA LEU A 55 26.45 -17.66 -11.57
C LEU A 55 27.08 -19.04 -11.80
N ASP A 56 28.28 -19.09 -12.38
CA ASP A 56 29.01 -20.34 -12.60
C ASP A 56 29.33 -21.06 -11.29
N GLU A 57 29.82 -20.33 -10.28
CA GLU A 57 30.06 -20.86 -8.93
C GLU A 57 28.77 -21.34 -8.25
N THR A 58 27.62 -20.79 -8.64
CA THR A 58 26.31 -21.20 -8.14
C THR A 58 25.81 -22.44 -8.85
N ALA A 59 25.93 -22.50 -10.17
CA ALA A 59 25.59 -23.66 -10.97
C ALA A 59 26.43 -24.89 -10.60
N ALA A 60 27.70 -24.69 -10.20
CA ALA A 60 28.59 -25.75 -9.75
C ALA A 60 28.29 -26.27 -8.32
N ALA A 61 27.40 -25.63 -7.57
CA ALA A 61 27.04 -26.07 -6.22
C ALA A 61 26.12 -27.30 -6.27
N GLN A 62 26.32 -28.26 -5.36
CA GLN A 62 25.54 -29.51 -5.29
C GLN A 62 24.04 -29.29 -5.00
N ASP A 63 23.68 -28.18 -4.37
CA ASP A 63 22.29 -27.78 -4.09
C ASP A 63 22.08 -26.33 -4.51
N THR A 64 21.49 -26.15 -5.69
CA THR A 64 21.11 -24.85 -6.25
C THR A 64 19.77 -24.35 -5.71
N ALA A 65 18.88 -25.25 -5.27
CA ALA A 65 17.55 -24.93 -4.79
C ALA A 65 17.59 -24.19 -3.43
N GLY A 66 18.58 -24.51 -2.59
CA GLY A 66 18.82 -23.86 -1.30
C GLY A 66 19.63 -22.57 -1.34
N VAL A 67 20.08 -22.11 -2.51
CA VAL A 67 20.99 -20.94 -2.59
C VAL A 67 20.23 -19.67 -2.24
N SER A 68 20.63 -19.04 -1.14
CA SER A 68 20.10 -17.74 -0.72
C SER A 68 20.77 -16.58 -1.44
N MET A 69 20.08 -15.45 -1.53
CA MET A 69 20.65 -14.20 -2.06
C MET A 69 21.92 -13.77 -1.30
N ALA A 70 21.97 -14.03 0.01
CA ALA A 70 23.14 -13.74 0.82
C ALA A 70 24.35 -14.62 0.47
N ALA A 71 24.13 -15.89 0.12
CA ALA A 71 25.18 -16.78 -0.36
C ALA A 71 25.66 -16.35 -1.76
N PHE A 72 24.75 -15.97 -2.65
CA PHE A 72 25.07 -15.42 -3.96
C PHE A 72 25.88 -14.12 -3.87
N ALA A 73 25.52 -13.23 -2.93
CA ALA A 73 26.26 -11.98 -2.68
C ALA A 73 27.71 -12.20 -2.24
N LYS A 74 27.98 -13.26 -1.45
CA LYS A 74 29.35 -13.63 -1.07
C LYS A 74 30.17 -14.09 -2.27
N ARG A 75 29.56 -14.75 -3.26
CA ARG A 75 30.20 -15.17 -4.51
C ARG A 75 30.47 -13.95 -5.41
N LEU A 76 29.48 -13.07 -5.57
CA LEU A 76 29.60 -11.81 -6.32
C LEU A 76 30.73 -10.91 -5.81
N CYS A 77 30.92 -10.86 -4.49
CA CYS A 77 31.92 -10.04 -3.82
C CYS A 77 32.97 -10.93 -3.14
N SER A 78 33.53 -11.91 -3.87
CA SER A 78 34.57 -12.80 -3.33
C SER A 78 35.80 -11.98 -2.92
N GLY A 79 36.03 -11.88 -1.61
CA GLY A 79 37.09 -11.05 -1.02
C GLY A 79 36.62 -9.73 -0.37
N ALA A 80 35.31 -9.44 -0.37
CA ALA A 80 34.78 -8.32 0.40
C ALA A 80 34.85 -8.57 1.92
N SER A 81 35.20 -7.52 2.67
CA SER A 81 35.16 -7.56 4.13
C SER A 81 33.71 -7.56 4.67
N VAL A 82 33.54 -7.71 5.97
CA VAL A 82 32.21 -7.76 6.62
C VAL A 82 31.38 -6.49 6.35
N ARG A 83 32.03 -5.33 6.21
CA ARG A 83 31.34 -4.04 6.05
C ARG A 83 30.59 -3.92 4.70
N PRO A 84 31.23 -4.14 3.53
CA PRO A 84 30.51 -4.18 2.25
C PRO A 84 29.38 -5.21 2.20
N LEU A 85 29.54 -6.38 2.83
CA LEU A 85 28.47 -7.38 2.91
C LEU A 85 27.26 -6.88 3.72
N ARG A 86 27.48 -6.13 4.80
CA ARG A 86 26.39 -5.49 5.57
C ARG A 86 25.72 -4.38 4.76
N MET A 87 26.48 -3.57 4.02
CA MET A 87 25.91 -2.56 3.13
C MET A 87 25.02 -3.21 2.08
N TYR A 88 25.49 -4.29 1.46
CA TYR A 88 24.71 -5.07 0.50
C TYR A 88 23.39 -5.57 1.08
N GLN A 89 23.42 -6.14 2.29
CA GLN A 89 22.20 -6.58 2.99
C GLN A 89 21.24 -5.42 3.30
N ALA A 90 21.76 -4.25 3.64
CA ALA A 90 20.93 -3.06 3.82
C ALA A 90 20.25 -2.66 2.51
N TRP A 91 21.00 -2.62 1.40
CA TRP A 91 20.46 -2.32 0.08
C TRP A 91 19.41 -3.34 -0.40
N LEU A 92 19.57 -4.63 -0.10
CA LEU A 92 18.53 -5.62 -0.36
C LEU A 92 17.23 -5.31 0.39
N LYS A 93 17.32 -4.93 1.67
CA LYS A 93 16.13 -4.53 2.45
C LYS A 93 15.47 -3.29 1.85
N GLU A 94 16.26 -2.34 1.35
CA GLU A 94 15.75 -1.15 0.66
C GLU A 94 15.06 -1.52 -0.67
N LEU A 95 15.57 -2.50 -1.42
CA LEU A 95 14.91 -3.03 -2.62
C LEU A 95 13.59 -3.75 -2.28
N ASP A 96 13.56 -4.56 -1.24
CA ASP A 96 12.34 -5.23 -0.77
C ASP A 96 11.26 -4.20 -0.37
N GLN A 97 11.68 -3.12 0.31
CA GLN A 97 10.80 -2.01 0.62
C GLN A 97 10.28 -1.32 -0.63
N LEU A 98 11.12 -1.09 -1.64
CA LEU A 98 10.73 -0.48 -2.91
C LEU A 98 9.66 -1.33 -3.62
N VAL A 99 9.87 -2.65 -3.74
CA VAL A 99 8.91 -3.58 -4.34
C VAL A 99 7.58 -3.57 -3.57
N ARG A 100 7.65 -3.59 -2.23
CA ARG A 100 6.45 -3.49 -1.40
C ARG A 100 5.70 -2.18 -1.65
N LEU A 101 6.42 -1.07 -1.73
CA LEU A 101 5.84 0.25 -1.91
C LEU A 101 5.23 0.42 -3.31
N GLN A 102 5.81 -0.19 -4.35
CA GLN A 102 5.21 -0.27 -5.69
C GLN A 102 3.87 -1.02 -5.65
N ARG A 103 3.78 -2.15 -4.92
CA ARG A 103 2.52 -2.88 -4.76
C ARG A 103 1.47 -2.04 -4.01
N GLU A 104 1.87 -1.40 -2.91
CA GLU A 104 0.97 -0.53 -2.14
C GLU A 104 0.47 0.66 -2.98
N LEU A 105 1.29 1.19 -3.88
CA LEU A 105 0.93 2.26 -4.80
C LEU A 105 -0.10 1.80 -5.83
N GLU A 106 0.06 0.62 -6.42
CA GLU A 106 -0.92 0.04 -7.34
C GLU A 106 -2.26 -0.25 -6.64
N GLU A 107 -2.23 -0.71 -5.39
CA GLU A 107 -3.45 -0.86 -4.57
C GLU A 107 -4.16 0.49 -4.36
N SER A 108 -3.42 1.57 -4.07
CA SER A 108 -3.98 2.92 -3.93
C SER A 108 -4.55 3.46 -5.24
N ARG A 109 -3.86 3.24 -6.37
CA ARG A 109 -4.38 3.61 -7.70
C ARG A 109 -5.67 2.88 -8.02
N ALA A 110 -5.72 1.58 -7.74
CA ALA A 110 -6.93 0.78 -7.93
C ALA A 110 -8.08 1.29 -7.06
N ALA A 111 -7.84 1.57 -5.77
CA ALA A 111 -8.84 2.10 -4.86
C ALA A 111 -9.36 3.47 -5.30
N LEU A 112 -8.47 4.41 -5.67
CA LEU A 112 -8.86 5.72 -6.18
C LEU A 112 -9.66 5.61 -7.47
N LYS A 113 -9.21 4.79 -8.43
CA LYS A 113 -9.93 4.56 -9.70
C LYS A 113 -11.33 4.00 -9.46
N GLN A 114 -11.46 3.02 -8.57
CA GLN A 114 -12.75 2.43 -8.21
C GLN A 114 -13.65 3.44 -7.51
N PHE A 115 -13.09 4.25 -6.62
CA PHE A 115 -13.82 5.34 -5.96
C PHE A 115 -14.33 6.36 -6.97
N THR A 116 -13.47 6.90 -7.85
CA THR A 116 -13.86 7.87 -8.89
C THR A 116 -14.91 7.29 -9.85
N ALA A 117 -14.73 6.03 -10.26
CA ALA A 117 -15.68 5.33 -11.11
C ALA A 117 -17.02 5.06 -10.41
N TYR A 118 -17.03 4.82 -9.10
CA TYR A 118 -18.26 4.73 -8.33
C TYR A 118 -18.92 6.09 -8.20
N ILE A 119 -18.16 7.16 -7.91
CA ILE A 119 -18.75 8.47 -7.66
C ILE A 119 -19.36 9.16 -8.89
N SER A 120 -18.91 8.78 -10.06
CA SER A 120 -19.45 9.27 -11.34
C SER A 120 -20.75 8.57 -11.77
N ARG A 121 -21.13 7.47 -11.12
CA ARG A 121 -22.35 6.73 -11.48
C ARG A 121 -23.61 7.47 -11.03
N PRO A 122 -24.69 7.44 -11.83
CA PRO A 122 -25.99 7.92 -11.40
C PRO A 122 -26.53 7.10 -10.23
N VAL A 123 -27.32 7.75 -9.38
CA VAL A 123 -28.06 7.06 -8.33
C VAL A 123 -29.21 6.27 -8.96
N LEU A 124 -29.46 5.08 -8.43
CA LEU A 124 -30.54 4.21 -8.86
C LEU A 124 -31.88 4.99 -8.81
N PRO A 125 -32.63 5.08 -9.92
CA PRO A 125 -33.89 5.80 -9.93
C PRO A 125 -34.86 5.28 -8.87
N ALA A 126 -35.57 6.20 -8.20
CA ALA A 126 -36.46 5.87 -7.09
C ALA A 126 -37.53 4.82 -7.45
N ALA A 127 -38.04 4.86 -8.69
CA ALA A 127 -39.02 3.87 -9.18
C ALA A 127 -38.43 2.45 -9.23
N VAL A 128 -37.18 2.31 -9.71
CA VAL A 128 -36.48 1.02 -9.76
C VAL A 128 -36.15 0.54 -8.36
N ARG A 129 -35.70 1.45 -7.48
CA ARG A 129 -35.47 1.12 -6.07
C ARG A 129 -36.75 0.59 -5.42
N LYS A 130 -37.90 1.24 -5.64
CA LYS A 130 -39.18 0.79 -5.11
C LYS A 130 -39.58 -0.60 -5.62
N SER A 131 -39.38 -0.88 -6.91
CA SER A 131 -39.60 -2.22 -7.48
C SER A 131 -38.74 -3.29 -6.81
N LEU A 132 -37.45 -2.99 -6.57
CA LEU A 132 -36.54 -3.92 -5.88
C LEU A 132 -36.95 -4.16 -4.42
N LEU A 133 -37.53 -3.16 -3.75
CA LEU A 133 -38.05 -3.32 -2.39
C LEU A 133 -39.27 -4.25 -2.37
N GLU A 134 -40.19 -4.10 -3.33
CA GLU A 134 -41.35 -4.98 -3.49
C GLU A 134 -40.92 -6.42 -3.86
N GLU A 135 -39.86 -6.56 -4.66
CA GLU A 135 -39.27 -7.86 -4.97
C GLU A 135 -38.60 -8.50 -3.76
N TYR A 136 -37.90 -7.75 -2.90
CA TYR A 136 -37.27 -8.27 -1.68
C TYR A 136 -38.29 -8.94 -0.73
N ASP A 137 -39.47 -8.33 -0.55
CA ASP A 137 -40.55 -8.90 0.27
C ASP A 137 -41.07 -10.24 -0.30
N SER A 138 -40.89 -10.47 -1.60
CA SER A 138 -41.25 -11.70 -2.30
C SER A 138 -40.09 -12.69 -2.50
N PHE A 139 -38.84 -12.27 -2.27
CA PHE A 139 -37.65 -13.00 -2.66
C PHE A 139 -37.26 -14.06 -1.61
N GLN A 140 -37.34 -15.33 -1.97
CA GLN A 140 -36.77 -16.41 -1.15
C GLN A 140 -35.25 -16.43 -1.30
N MET A 141 -34.55 -16.23 -0.18
CA MET A 141 -33.09 -16.17 0.00
C MET A 141 -32.30 -17.35 -0.59
N ARG A 142 -32.11 -17.42 -1.91
CA ARG A 142 -31.10 -18.30 -2.52
C ARG A 142 -30.43 -17.66 -3.73
N GLN A 143 -29.09 -17.54 -3.61
CA GLN A 143 -28.10 -17.33 -4.65
C GLN A 143 -27.94 -15.91 -5.25
N VAL A 144 -27.31 -15.00 -4.50
CA VAL A 144 -26.56 -13.88 -5.10
C VAL A 144 -25.25 -13.67 -4.33
N ALA A 145 -24.27 -14.57 -4.49
CA ALA A 145 -22.98 -14.45 -3.80
C ALA A 145 -21.80 -15.08 -4.55
N GLU A 146 -21.58 -14.75 -5.82
CA GLU A 146 -20.46 -15.37 -6.57
C GLU A 146 -19.49 -14.42 -7.29
N SER A 147 -19.66 -13.09 -7.24
CA SER A 147 -18.85 -12.21 -8.09
C SER A 147 -17.59 -11.57 -7.47
N SER A 148 -17.39 -11.61 -6.14
CA SER A 148 -16.18 -11.05 -5.51
C SER A 148 -15.85 -11.67 -4.14
N PRO A 149 -14.57 -11.96 -3.82
CA PRO A 149 -14.16 -12.48 -2.51
C PRO A 149 -14.44 -11.49 -1.37
N VAL A 150 -14.48 -10.18 -1.64
CA VAL A 150 -14.80 -9.16 -0.63
C VAL A 150 -16.31 -9.16 -0.35
N ARG A 151 -17.13 -9.28 -1.39
CA ARG A 151 -18.58 -9.47 -1.25
C ARG A 151 -18.92 -10.76 -0.51
N LYS A 152 -18.16 -11.85 -0.72
CA LYS A 152 -18.35 -13.10 0.04
C LYS A 152 -18.20 -12.91 1.55
N ARG A 153 -17.34 -12.00 2.04
CA ARG A 153 -17.22 -11.73 3.49
C ARG A 153 -18.50 -11.10 4.06
N LEU A 154 -19.11 -10.17 3.34
CA LEU A 154 -20.38 -9.53 3.73
C LEU A 154 -21.54 -10.54 3.81
N PHE A 155 -21.58 -11.51 2.90
CA PHE A 155 -22.69 -12.47 2.82
C PHE A 155 -22.54 -13.72 3.72
N GLN A 156 -21.42 -13.88 4.43
CA GLN A 156 -21.19 -15.01 5.35
C GLN A 156 -21.86 -14.84 6.73
N SER A 157 -22.34 -13.64 7.07
CA SER A 157 -22.97 -13.33 8.36
C SER A 157 -24.43 -13.83 8.50
N GLY A 158 -25.01 -14.43 7.47
CA GLY A 158 -26.26 -15.20 7.56
C GLY A 158 -27.57 -14.39 7.61
N GLN A 159 -27.52 -13.05 7.64
CA GLN A 159 -28.70 -12.19 7.49
C GLN A 159 -28.39 -11.09 6.47
N MET A 160 -28.95 -11.22 5.26
CA MET A 160 -28.86 -10.18 4.23
C MET A 160 -29.97 -9.17 4.51
N GLY A 161 -29.60 -7.95 4.91
CA GLY A 161 -30.57 -6.87 5.09
C GLY A 161 -31.14 -6.39 3.74
N LEU A 162 -32.23 -5.63 3.81
CA LEU A 162 -32.85 -4.97 2.65
C LEU A 162 -31.83 -4.18 1.82
N ASP A 163 -30.97 -3.45 2.51
CA ASP A 163 -29.94 -2.62 1.93
C ASP A 163 -28.81 -3.46 1.29
N ASP A 164 -28.49 -4.64 1.84
CA ASP A 164 -27.55 -5.59 1.23
C ASP A 164 -28.12 -6.23 -0.04
N PHE A 165 -29.43 -6.50 -0.05
CA PHE A 165 -30.15 -6.97 -1.24
C PHE A 165 -30.10 -5.94 -2.36
N VAL A 166 -30.42 -4.68 -2.05
CA VAL A 166 -30.33 -3.60 -3.03
C VAL A 166 -28.90 -3.47 -3.56
N MET A 167 -27.87 -3.58 -2.73
CA MET A 167 -26.46 -3.60 -3.17
C MET A 167 -26.12 -4.78 -4.10
N ALA A 168 -26.67 -5.96 -3.82
CA ALA A 168 -26.39 -7.17 -4.57
C ALA A 168 -27.06 -7.17 -5.95
N VAL A 169 -28.27 -6.62 -6.03
CA VAL A 169 -29.10 -6.59 -7.25
C VAL A 169 -28.93 -5.29 -8.04
N CYS A 170 -28.38 -4.22 -7.42
CA CYS A 170 -28.11 -2.96 -8.10
C CYS A 170 -27.22 -3.18 -9.33
N PRO A 171 -27.63 -2.72 -10.52
CA PRO A 171 -26.79 -2.82 -11.72
C PRO A 171 -25.46 -2.11 -11.51
N LYS A 172 -24.39 -2.65 -12.11
CA LYS A 172 -23.02 -2.14 -11.92
C LYS A 172 -22.85 -0.67 -12.30
N ASP A 173 -23.68 -0.15 -13.20
CA ASP A 173 -23.60 1.23 -13.69
C ASP A 173 -24.31 2.25 -12.78
N TYR A 174 -24.99 1.79 -11.72
CA TYR A 174 -25.71 2.65 -10.78
C TYR A 174 -25.13 2.57 -9.37
N ARG A 175 -25.42 3.61 -8.59
CA ARG A 175 -25.23 3.60 -7.14
C ARG A 175 -26.56 3.29 -6.44
N PRO A 176 -26.57 2.49 -5.37
CA PRO A 176 -27.81 2.15 -4.68
C PRO A 176 -28.41 3.31 -3.87
N LYS A 177 -27.59 4.26 -3.44
CA LYS A 177 -28.01 5.41 -2.62
C LYS A 177 -27.28 6.68 -3.06
N GLN A 178 -27.91 7.83 -2.78
CA GLN A 178 -27.26 9.12 -2.85
C GLN A 178 -26.08 9.13 -1.86
N GLY A 179 -24.89 9.44 -2.34
CA GLY A 179 -23.71 9.60 -1.50
C GLY A 179 -23.82 10.83 -0.60
N ASN A 180 -22.97 10.88 0.43
CA ASN A 180 -22.78 12.08 1.23
C ASN A 180 -21.58 12.85 0.66
N GLN A 181 -21.80 14.07 0.17
CA GLN A 181 -20.78 14.88 -0.51
C GLN A 181 -19.54 15.13 0.38
N GLU A 182 -19.73 15.28 1.69
CA GLU A 182 -18.63 15.54 2.61
C GLU A 182 -17.78 14.28 2.84
N VAL A 183 -18.44 13.12 2.95
CA VAL A 183 -17.76 11.81 3.00
C VAL A 183 -17.02 11.56 1.69
N GLU A 184 -17.65 11.82 0.55
CA GLU A 184 -17.03 11.65 -0.76
C GLU A 184 -15.80 12.55 -0.92
N GLN A 185 -15.87 13.80 -0.47
CA GLN A 185 -14.76 14.74 -0.51
C GLN A 185 -13.61 14.29 0.39
N VAL A 186 -13.85 13.99 1.67
CA VAL A 186 -12.78 13.62 2.61
C VAL A 186 -12.13 12.30 2.21
N VAL A 187 -12.90 11.32 1.76
CA VAL A 187 -12.34 10.03 1.30
C VAL A 187 -11.60 10.19 -0.03
N GLY A 188 -12.11 11.02 -0.95
CA GLY A 188 -11.40 11.36 -2.18
C GLY A 188 -10.07 12.05 -1.92
N ASP A 189 -10.05 13.02 -1.00
CA ASP A 189 -8.85 13.72 -0.56
C ASP A 189 -7.86 12.74 0.10
N PHE A 190 -8.34 11.86 0.98
CA PHE A 190 -7.52 10.80 1.60
C PHE A 190 -6.83 9.93 0.57
N LEU A 191 -7.58 9.36 -0.39
CA LEU A 191 -7.04 8.47 -1.42
C LEU A 191 -6.03 9.21 -2.32
N THR A 192 -6.32 10.46 -2.66
CA THR A 192 -5.45 11.30 -3.49
C THR A 192 -4.15 11.65 -2.78
N MET A 193 -4.23 12.08 -1.51
CA MET A 193 -3.06 12.38 -0.69
C MET A 193 -2.23 11.12 -0.43
N GLN A 194 -2.88 9.97 -0.18
CA GLN A 194 -2.20 8.69 0.04
C GLN A 194 -1.42 8.25 -1.20
N LEU A 195 -2.04 8.35 -2.38
CA LEU A 195 -1.38 8.06 -3.65
C LEU A 195 -0.18 8.99 -3.88
N ALA A 196 -0.36 10.31 -3.72
CA ALA A 196 0.71 11.28 -3.90
C ALA A 196 1.87 11.06 -2.91
N SER A 197 1.56 10.72 -1.65
CA SER A 197 2.58 10.40 -0.65
C SER A 197 3.37 9.14 -1.01
N GLN A 198 2.72 8.11 -1.52
CA GLN A 198 3.39 6.88 -1.96
C GLN A 198 4.20 7.10 -3.24
N GLU A 199 3.69 7.87 -4.21
CA GLU A 199 4.44 8.24 -5.42
C GLU A 199 5.71 9.01 -5.07
N LYS A 200 5.62 9.96 -4.14
CA LYS A 200 6.79 10.69 -3.64
C LYS A 200 7.79 9.76 -2.94
N ALA A 201 7.31 8.91 -2.03
CA ALA A 201 8.18 7.96 -1.33
C ALA A 201 8.85 6.97 -2.30
N LEU A 202 8.14 6.55 -3.35
CA LEU A 202 8.68 5.69 -4.40
C LEU A 202 9.78 6.41 -5.17
N ALA A 203 9.53 7.63 -5.62
CA ALA A 203 10.50 8.43 -6.36
C ALA A 203 11.78 8.67 -5.54
N GLU A 204 11.65 8.99 -4.25
CA GLU A 204 12.77 9.15 -3.33
C GLU A 204 13.58 7.85 -3.17
N LYS A 205 12.90 6.70 -3.07
CA LYS A 205 13.55 5.39 -2.93
C LYS A 205 14.21 4.94 -4.23
N GLU A 206 13.54 5.12 -5.37
CA GLU A 206 14.08 4.80 -6.70
C GLU A 206 15.32 5.64 -7.01
N ALA A 207 15.33 6.92 -6.63
CA ALA A 207 16.47 7.79 -6.80
C ALA A 207 17.75 7.29 -6.09
N MET A 208 17.64 6.50 -5.01
CA MET A 208 18.79 5.88 -4.36
C MET A 208 19.46 4.77 -5.19
N PHE A 209 18.75 4.22 -6.18
CA PHE A 209 19.21 3.13 -7.04
C PHE A 209 19.58 3.57 -8.46
N VAL A 210 19.47 4.86 -8.77
CA VAL A 210 19.91 5.45 -10.04
C VAL A 210 21.31 6.04 -9.86
N GLU A 211 22.18 5.80 -10.83
CA GLU A 211 23.60 6.20 -10.79
C GLU A 211 23.76 7.72 -10.87
N GLU A 212 24.58 8.28 -9.96
CA GLU A 212 25.13 9.64 -9.88
C GLU A 212 24.42 10.74 -10.72
N GLN A 213 23.13 10.97 -10.48
CA GLN A 213 22.59 12.30 -10.67
C GLN A 213 22.65 13.01 -9.34
N SER A 214 23.24 14.22 -9.34
CA SER A 214 23.37 15.07 -8.16
C SER A 214 22.00 15.15 -7.49
N LEU A 215 21.80 14.38 -6.42
CA LEU A 215 20.60 14.47 -5.62
C LEU A 215 20.65 15.88 -5.04
N VAL A 216 19.87 16.79 -5.60
CA VAL A 216 19.61 18.06 -4.94
C VAL A 216 18.95 17.66 -3.63
N ALA A 217 19.74 17.66 -2.56
CA ALA A 217 19.25 17.37 -1.24
C ALA A 217 18.22 18.44 -0.90
N THR A 218 16.96 18.18 -1.20
CA THR A 218 15.85 19.01 -0.75
C THR A 218 15.91 18.97 0.76
N ARG A 219 16.37 20.08 1.34
CA ARG A 219 16.46 20.23 2.79
C ARG A 219 15.06 19.96 3.33
N PRO A 220 14.87 18.94 4.19
CA PRO A 220 13.55 18.63 4.71
C PRO A 220 13.02 19.89 5.39
N SER A 221 11.84 20.34 4.96
CA SER A 221 11.16 21.43 5.66
C SER A 221 10.78 20.91 7.04
N PHE A 222 11.50 21.37 8.07
CA PHE A 222 11.22 21.03 9.46
C PHE A 222 9.91 21.67 9.96
N LEU A 223 9.30 22.56 9.16
CA LEU A 223 8.07 23.25 9.49
C LEU A 223 6.94 22.64 8.65
N THR A 224 6.28 21.63 9.21
CA THR A 224 4.98 21.17 8.69
C THR A 224 3.88 22.14 9.13
N PRO A 225 3.00 22.55 8.22
CA PRO A 225 1.89 23.43 8.58
C PRO A 225 0.96 22.73 9.58
N PRO A 226 0.32 23.47 10.50
CA PRO A 226 -0.74 22.88 11.33
C PRO A 226 -1.93 22.49 10.45
N VAL A 227 -2.63 21.42 10.83
CA VAL A 227 -3.92 21.07 10.21
C VAL A 227 -4.88 22.25 10.37
N SER A 228 -5.55 22.65 9.29
CA SER A 228 -6.57 23.71 9.35
C SER A 228 -7.79 23.27 10.16
N ASP A 229 -8.41 24.22 10.86
CA ASP A 229 -9.58 23.93 11.71
C ASP A 229 -10.76 23.41 10.88
N THR A 230 -10.88 23.85 9.63
CA THR A 230 -11.90 23.39 8.68
C THR A 230 -11.68 21.93 8.28
N ALA A 231 -10.44 21.54 7.92
CA ALA A 231 -10.11 20.16 7.57
C ALA A 231 -10.31 19.23 8.76
N TRP A 232 -9.81 19.63 9.94
CA TRP A 232 -9.95 18.86 11.18
C TRP A 232 -11.42 18.59 11.53
N SER A 233 -12.26 19.64 11.48
CA SER A 233 -13.69 19.53 11.76
C SER A 233 -14.40 18.65 10.74
N SER A 234 -14.01 18.76 9.46
CA SER A 234 -14.56 17.92 8.39
C SER A 234 -14.22 16.44 8.59
N TRP A 235 -12.97 16.12 8.96
CA TRP A 235 -12.54 14.75 9.21
C TRP A 235 -13.30 14.13 10.39
N ILE A 236 -13.45 14.87 11.48
CA ILE A 236 -14.23 14.42 12.65
C ILE A 236 -15.67 14.13 12.26
N ARG A 237 -16.31 15.07 11.55
CA ARG A 237 -17.70 14.93 11.12
C ARG A 237 -17.90 13.75 10.18
N VAL A 238 -16.98 13.53 9.25
CA VAL A 238 -17.02 12.36 8.35
C VAL A 238 -16.87 11.05 9.11
N PHE A 239 -15.99 11.01 10.11
CA PHE A 239 -15.90 9.83 10.98
C PHE A 239 -17.23 9.59 11.72
N ASP A 240 -17.80 10.64 12.31
CA ASP A 240 -19.06 10.54 13.06
C ASP A 240 -20.26 10.16 12.15
N LEU A 241 -20.23 10.56 10.87
CA LEU A 241 -21.22 10.13 9.87
C LEU A 241 -21.10 8.64 9.51
N LEU A 242 -19.89 8.08 9.56
CA LEU A 242 -19.63 6.67 9.28
C LEU A 242 -19.86 5.79 10.52
N ASP A 243 -19.64 6.32 11.73
CA ASP A 243 -19.81 5.62 13.01
C ASP A 243 -21.20 5.87 13.59
N VAL A 244 -22.22 5.33 12.92
CA VAL A 244 -23.64 5.52 13.27
C VAL A 244 -23.95 5.13 14.72
N ASP A 245 -23.24 4.14 15.26
CA ASP A 245 -23.45 3.62 16.62
C ASP A 245 -22.65 4.39 17.70
N GLY A 246 -21.79 5.35 17.30
CA GLY A 246 -20.96 6.13 18.22
C GLY A 246 -19.96 5.28 19.02
N THR A 247 -19.44 4.21 18.42
CA THR A 247 -18.49 3.29 19.06
C THR A 247 -17.04 3.77 19.06
N TRP A 248 -16.76 4.92 18.43
CA TRP A 248 -15.44 5.49 18.22
C TRP A 248 -14.50 4.58 17.41
N SER A 249 -15.09 3.63 16.67
CA SER A 249 -14.39 2.64 15.87
C SER A 249 -15.19 2.26 14.63
N LEU A 250 -14.51 2.14 13.49
CA LEU A 250 -15.08 1.75 12.22
C LEU A 250 -14.51 0.40 11.81
N THR A 251 -15.36 -0.61 11.74
CA THR A 251 -15.01 -1.91 11.17
C THR A 251 -15.37 -1.95 9.69
N PHE A 252 -14.81 -2.93 8.97
CA PHE A 252 -15.16 -3.19 7.58
C PHE A 252 -16.68 -3.36 7.40
N GLU A 253 -17.31 -4.14 8.28
CA GLU A 253 -18.76 -4.36 8.27
C GLU A 253 -19.54 -3.04 8.44
N LYS A 254 -19.13 -2.16 9.36
CA LYS A 254 -19.77 -0.85 9.56
C LYS A 254 -19.62 0.06 8.35
N LEU A 255 -18.41 0.13 7.79
CA LEU A 255 -18.13 0.94 6.61
C LEU A 255 -18.92 0.46 5.39
N ALA A 256 -18.90 -0.84 5.14
CA ALA A 256 -19.65 -1.45 4.04
C ALA A 256 -21.17 -1.30 4.24
N GLY A 257 -21.66 -1.50 5.48
CA GLY A 257 -23.06 -1.33 5.85
C GLY A 257 -23.56 0.12 5.75
N SER A 258 -22.68 1.12 5.88
CA SER A 258 -23.05 2.54 5.68
C SER A 258 -23.49 2.85 4.24
N GLN A 259 -22.99 2.07 3.26
CA GLN A 259 -23.19 2.25 1.82
C GLN A 259 -22.78 3.62 1.26
N LEU A 260 -22.09 4.43 2.06
CA LEU A 260 -21.57 5.73 1.61
C LEU A 260 -20.32 5.57 0.75
N LEU A 261 -19.67 4.41 0.83
CA LEU A 261 -18.41 4.10 0.15
C LEU A 261 -18.49 2.74 -0.59
N PRO A 262 -17.74 2.58 -1.69
CA PRO A 262 -17.54 1.28 -2.31
C PRO A 262 -16.89 0.28 -1.34
N ILE A 263 -17.32 -0.97 -1.39
CA ILE A 263 -16.82 -2.05 -0.52
C ILE A 263 -15.30 -2.19 -0.61
N GLU A 264 -14.74 -2.06 -1.81
CA GLU A 264 -13.30 -2.16 -2.05
C GLU A 264 -12.53 -1.01 -1.38
N VAL A 265 -13.13 0.19 -1.32
CA VAL A 265 -12.56 1.35 -0.61
C VAL A 265 -12.65 1.13 0.90
N CYS A 266 -13.72 0.53 1.40
CA CYS A 266 -13.85 0.16 2.81
C CYS A 266 -12.73 -0.81 3.24
N ASP A 267 -12.50 -1.90 2.48
CA ASP A 267 -11.42 -2.87 2.76
C ASP A 267 -10.04 -2.21 2.67
N TYR A 268 -9.83 -1.34 1.68
CA TYR A 268 -8.59 -0.57 1.54
C TYR A 268 -8.34 0.35 2.75
N MET A 269 -9.35 1.10 3.19
CA MET A 269 -9.26 2.00 4.35
C MET A 269 -8.94 1.21 5.63
N CYS A 270 -9.65 0.10 5.88
CA CYS A 270 -9.37 -0.77 7.03
C CYS A 270 -7.92 -1.26 7.04
N LYS A 271 -7.38 -1.70 5.90
CA LYS A 271 -6.00 -2.18 5.78
C LYS A 271 -4.97 -1.06 5.98
N ASN A 272 -5.22 0.13 5.44
CA ASN A 272 -4.24 1.22 5.44
C ASN A 272 -4.25 2.06 6.72
N ILE A 273 -5.37 2.08 7.44
CA ILE A 273 -5.53 2.82 8.70
C ILE A 273 -5.40 1.87 9.90
N GLY A 274 -6.10 0.73 9.89
CA GLY A 274 -6.27 -0.19 11.03
C GLY A 274 -5.08 -1.05 11.43
N GLY A 275 -3.88 -0.72 10.96
CA GLY A 275 -2.66 -1.53 11.14
C GLY A 275 -1.52 -0.84 11.88
N THR A 276 -1.71 0.38 12.39
CA THR A 276 -0.63 1.15 13.04
C THR A 276 -0.40 0.77 14.51
N GLY A 277 -1.29 -0.02 15.12
CA GLY A 277 -1.17 -0.53 16.49
C GLY A 277 -0.45 -1.88 16.58
N LEU A 278 0.33 -2.07 17.65
CA LEU A 278 0.94 -3.36 18.04
C LEU A 278 -0.15 -4.39 18.40
N GLY A 279 -0.80 -5.02 17.41
CA GLY A 279 -1.80 -6.06 17.67
C GLY A 279 -2.66 -6.46 16.48
N GLY A 280 -2.11 -7.32 15.61
CA GLY A 280 -2.86 -8.11 14.62
C GLY A 280 -3.56 -7.32 13.50
N PRO A 281 -4.06 -8.01 12.45
CA PRO A 281 -4.93 -7.38 11.47
C PRO A 281 -6.27 -7.06 12.13
N ARG A 282 -6.46 -5.80 12.53
CA ARG A 282 -7.79 -5.31 12.93
C ARG A 282 -8.62 -5.13 11.66
N ASP A 283 -9.82 -5.67 11.68
CA ASP A 283 -10.82 -5.52 10.60
C ASP A 283 -11.46 -4.11 10.62
N GLY A 284 -10.68 -3.08 10.98
CA GLY A 284 -11.18 -1.74 11.30
C GLY A 284 -10.15 -0.82 11.94
N PHE A 285 -10.55 0.41 12.24
CA PHE A 285 -9.72 1.45 12.84
C PHE A 285 -10.50 2.36 13.80
N SER A 286 -9.80 2.97 14.76
CA SER A 286 -10.38 3.96 15.68
C SER A 286 -10.40 5.37 15.09
N LYS A 287 -11.14 6.28 15.73
CA LYS A 287 -11.14 7.71 15.38
C LYS A 287 -9.75 8.32 15.45
N GLU A 288 -8.97 7.95 16.46
CA GLU A 288 -7.59 8.40 16.62
C GLU A 288 -6.68 7.89 15.50
N GLU A 289 -6.80 6.61 15.13
CA GLU A 289 -6.04 6.03 14.02
C GLU A 289 -6.37 6.71 12.68
N PHE A 290 -7.66 6.97 12.44
CA PHE A 290 -8.11 7.73 11.26
C PHE A 290 -7.50 9.13 11.22
N LEU A 291 -7.66 9.91 12.30
CA LEU A 291 -7.15 11.29 12.35
C LEU A 291 -5.63 11.35 12.27
N GLN A 292 -4.92 10.42 12.92
CA GLN A 292 -3.47 10.34 12.85
C GLN A 292 -3.02 10.02 11.41
N LYS A 293 -3.69 9.08 10.74
CA LYS A 293 -3.38 8.75 9.35
C LYS A 293 -3.58 9.95 8.42
N MET A 294 -4.67 10.72 8.60
CA MET A 294 -4.90 11.94 7.82
C MET A 294 -3.80 13.00 8.05
N ILE A 295 -3.31 13.14 9.28
CA ILE A 295 -2.19 14.03 9.61
C ILE A 295 -0.91 13.56 8.91
N ASP A 296 -0.60 12.27 9.02
CA ASP A 296 0.65 11.69 8.51
C ASP A 296 0.74 11.81 6.99
N ILE A 297 -0.34 11.46 6.28
CA ILE A 297 -0.40 11.55 4.82
C ILE A 297 -0.38 13.01 4.36
N GLY A 298 -1.11 13.89 5.05
CA GLY A 298 -1.13 15.32 4.76
C GLY A 298 0.18 16.04 5.10
N ASN A 299 1.15 15.36 5.70
CA ASN A 299 2.40 15.92 6.20
C ASN A 299 2.15 17.18 7.06
N CYS A 300 1.14 17.10 7.94
CA CYS A 300 0.71 18.20 8.80
C CYS A 300 1.19 17.99 10.23
N ARG A 301 1.21 19.06 11.04
CA ARG A 301 1.46 18.95 12.48
C ARG A 301 0.14 18.69 13.23
N PRO A 302 0.11 17.79 14.22
CA PRO A 302 -1.03 17.64 15.13
C PRO A 302 -1.40 18.97 15.81
N ARG A 303 -2.68 19.16 16.14
CA ARG A 303 -3.11 20.27 17.00
C ARG A 303 -2.49 20.09 18.39
N LYS A 304 -2.17 21.19 19.08
CA LYS A 304 -1.54 21.14 20.42
C LYS A 304 -2.35 20.31 21.44
N ALA A 305 -3.66 20.18 21.26
CA ALA A 305 -4.56 19.45 22.16
C ALA A 305 -4.52 17.92 22.03
N THR A 306 -3.95 17.33 20.98
CA THR A 306 -3.84 15.87 20.81
C THR A 306 -2.53 15.28 21.36
N LEU A 307 -1.62 16.12 21.86
CA LEU A 307 -0.44 15.66 22.59
C LEU A 307 -0.83 15.16 23.99
N LYS A 308 -1.30 13.90 24.09
CA LYS A 308 -1.12 13.17 25.35
C LYS A 308 0.38 13.11 25.59
N GLN A 309 0.83 13.78 26.66
CA GLN A 309 2.20 13.90 27.15
C GLN A 309 3.18 12.90 26.52
N CYS A 310 4.09 13.41 25.70
CA CYS A 310 5.30 12.68 25.37
C CYS A 310 6.05 12.43 26.69
N ARG A 311 6.05 11.17 27.16
CA ARG A 311 6.72 10.74 28.41
C ARG A 311 8.24 10.97 28.41
N LEU A 312 8.80 11.48 27.31
CA LEU A 312 10.24 11.75 27.15
C LEU A 312 10.63 13.21 27.33
N CYS A 313 9.67 14.15 27.33
CA CYS A 313 9.94 15.55 27.64
C CYS A 313 9.06 15.99 28.82
N GLY A 314 9.60 15.77 30.03
CA GLY A 314 9.03 16.25 31.30
C GLY A 314 9.07 17.77 31.44
N ALA A 315 8.36 18.49 30.58
CA ALA A 315 8.09 19.91 30.73
C ALA A 315 6.63 20.17 30.38
N ALA A 316 5.77 19.97 31.38
CA ALA A 316 4.48 20.63 31.45
C ALA A 316 4.65 21.81 32.42
N THR A 317 4.51 23.03 31.91
CA THR A 317 4.18 24.20 32.73
C THR A 317 3.05 24.98 32.07
N ASP A 318 1.94 25.00 32.81
CA ASP A 318 0.87 25.99 32.97
C ASP A 318 0.19 26.64 31.77
N ALA A 319 -1.08 26.26 31.57
CA ALA A 319 -2.24 27.10 31.93
C ALA A 319 -3.50 26.23 32.06
#